data_AF-A0A059LHH2-F1
#
_entry.id   AF-A0A059LHH2-F1
#
_cell.length_a   1.000
_cell.length_b   1.000
_cell.length_c   1.000
_cell.angle_alpha   90.00
_cell.angle_beta   90.00
_cell.angle_gamma   90.00
#
_symmetry.space_group_name_H-M   'P 1'
#
loop_
_entity.id
_entity.type
_entity.pdbx_description
1 polymer ?
#
loop_
_entity_poly.entity_id
_entity_poly.type
_entity_poly.pdbx_seq_one_letter_code
_entity_poly.pdbx_strand_id
1 'polypeptide(L)'
;MEASESDEEHTLQEYGIARALPVDGQEPNWDLEEPDSAEEYLRRVRHEARNLPDVVQSDIDPRQFDPMRSASAPLNAVQDDEATMCSPEALQSPEWMAAFLSMFERLRVQTVSTPTLHHPHQSQLRLAKLLGKSVDALCAPNSGPLNGEAAEQVFALSCRLDRPISADVAALFRRLWRRCRVRCAEAAAEGAPDPAASVLVGLAGGAFGQDPGWAAFASRLGVLDA
;
A
#
# COMPACT_ATOMS: atom_id res chain seq x y z
N MET A 1 34.30 41.42 23.78
CA MET A 1 33.52 40.18 23.73
C MET A 1 32.84 40.20 22.38
N GLU A 2 33.55 39.72 21.36
CA GLU A 2 33.05 39.67 19.99
C GLU A 2 32.06 38.51 19.93
N ALA A 3 30.78 38.83 19.79
CA ALA A 3 29.79 37.83 19.42
C ALA A 3 30.02 37.56 17.93
N SER A 4 30.60 36.40 17.63
CA SER A 4 30.59 35.82 16.29
C SER A 4 29.15 35.48 15.93
N GLU A 5 28.45 36.38 15.25
CA GLU A 5 27.20 36.08 14.56
C GLU A 5 27.53 35.21 13.34
N SER A 6 27.71 33.91 13.58
CA SER A 6 27.57 32.92 12.52
C SER A 6 26.08 32.74 12.26
N ASP A 7 25.49 33.64 11.49
CA ASP A 7 24.15 33.48 10.96
C ASP A 7 24.16 32.28 10.01
N GLU A 8 23.67 31.15 10.52
CA GLU A 8 23.29 29.99 9.72
C GLU A 8 22.21 30.46 8.74
N GLU A 9 22.60 30.78 7.52
CA GLU A 9 21.70 31.06 6.40
C GLU A 9 20.90 29.77 6.12
N HIS A 10 19.82 29.56 6.88
CA HIS A 10 18.84 28.49 6.70
C HIS A 10 18.28 28.58 5.29
N THR A 11 18.97 27.91 4.38
CA THR A 11 18.60 27.89 2.98
C THR A 11 17.41 26.96 2.88
N LEU A 12 16.21 27.52 2.71
CA LEU A 12 14.93 26.79 2.53
C LEU A 12 14.91 25.78 1.34
N GLN A 13 16.05 25.59 0.68
CA GLN A 13 16.28 24.54 -0.31
C GLN A 13 16.01 23.14 0.25
N GLU A 14 16.23 22.91 1.55
CA GLU A 14 15.89 21.63 2.19
C GLU A 14 14.38 21.33 2.16
N TYR A 15 13.56 22.38 2.07
CA TYR A 15 12.11 22.31 1.89
C TYR A 15 11.69 22.47 0.41
N GLY A 16 12.62 22.39 -0.53
CA GLY A 16 12.37 22.53 -1.96
C GLY A 16 12.14 23.97 -2.43
N ILE A 17 12.36 24.97 -1.58
CA ILE A 17 12.21 26.39 -1.93
C ILE A 17 13.56 26.93 -2.39
N ALA A 18 13.77 26.99 -3.71
CA ALA A 18 14.98 27.55 -4.30
C ALA A 18 14.80 29.03 -4.67
N ARG A 19 15.85 29.84 -4.48
CA ARG A 19 15.92 31.22 -4.99
C ARG A 19 15.95 31.19 -6.52
N ALA A 20 14.88 31.65 -7.16
CA ALA A 20 14.76 31.64 -8.63
C ALA A 20 15.48 32.82 -9.32
N LEU A 21 15.56 33.98 -8.65
CA LEU A 21 16.15 35.20 -9.21
C LEU A 21 17.39 35.64 -8.40
N PRO A 22 18.54 35.84 -9.05
CA PRO A 22 19.73 36.35 -8.39
C PRO A 22 19.49 37.83 -8.05
N VAL A 23 19.80 38.20 -6.82
CA VAL A 23 19.82 39.60 -6.37
C VAL A 23 20.90 39.69 -5.33
N ASP A 24 21.77 40.68 -5.47
CA ASP A 24 22.88 40.92 -4.57
C ASP A 24 22.40 41.28 -3.16
N GLY A 25 23.21 41.01 -2.15
CA GLY A 25 22.90 41.25 -0.74
C GLY A 25 22.91 42.72 -0.30
N GLN A 26 22.89 43.66 -1.24
CA GLN A 26 22.91 45.10 -0.94
C GLN A 26 21.56 45.57 -0.38
N GLU A 27 21.59 46.60 0.47
CA GLU A 27 20.39 47.27 0.96
C GLU A 27 19.67 48.02 -0.17
N PRO A 28 18.33 48.17 -0.09
CA PRO A 28 17.59 48.96 -1.08
C PRO A 28 17.99 50.43 -1.04
N ASN A 29 17.98 51.08 -2.20
CA ASN A 29 18.14 52.51 -2.33
C ASN A 29 16.80 53.22 -2.05
N TRP A 30 16.69 53.83 -0.87
CA TRP A 30 15.49 54.56 -0.45
C TRP A 30 15.41 56.00 -0.96
N ASP A 31 16.45 56.53 -1.61
CA ASP A 31 16.42 57.87 -2.22
C ASP A 31 15.56 57.90 -3.49
N LEU A 32 15.29 56.72 -4.07
CA LEU A 32 14.39 56.56 -5.21
C LEU A 32 12.94 56.40 -4.70
N GLU A 33 12.00 57.18 -5.23
CA GLU A 33 10.58 57.04 -4.90
C GLU A 33 10.03 55.69 -5.41
N GLU A 34 10.28 55.38 -6.68
CA GLU A 34 9.92 54.11 -7.32
C GLU A 34 11.17 53.33 -7.71
N PRO A 35 11.13 51.98 -7.67
CA PRO A 35 12.24 51.16 -8.14
C PRO A 35 12.41 51.35 -9.66
N ASP A 36 13.60 51.79 -10.06
CA ASP A 36 13.96 52.01 -11.47
C ASP A 36 14.38 50.72 -12.19
N SER A 37 14.53 49.62 -11.46
CA SER A 37 14.94 48.31 -11.97
C SER A 37 14.29 47.15 -11.22
N ALA A 38 14.22 45.99 -11.89
CA ALA A 38 13.68 44.76 -11.31
C ALA A 38 14.52 44.23 -10.13
N GLU A 39 15.85 44.39 -10.19
CA GLU A 39 16.74 44.00 -9.10
C GLU A 39 16.51 44.87 -7.85
N GLU A 40 16.37 46.18 -8.03
CA GLU A 40 16.08 47.12 -6.94
C GLU A 40 14.71 46.85 -6.30
N TYR A 41 13.70 46.54 -7.12
CA TYR A 41 12.42 46.07 -6.63
C TYR A 41 12.56 44.81 -5.76
N LEU A 42 13.33 43.82 -6.21
CA LEU A 42 13.54 42.59 -5.43
C LEU A 42 14.34 42.83 -4.15
N ARG A 43 15.27 43.80 -4.12
CA ARG A 43 15.94 44.22 -2.88
C ARG A 43 14.93 44.77 -1.87
N ARG A 44 14.03 45.66 -2.30
CA ARG A 44 12.95 46.21 -1.45
C ARG A 44 12.03 45.11 -0.92
N VAL A 45 11.59 44.19 -1.79
CA VAL A 45 10.75 43.04 -1.40
C VAL A 45 11.45 42.15 -0.38
N ARG A 46 12.76 41.86 -0.55
CA ARG A 46 13.53 41.08 0.43
C ARG A 46 13.69 41.81 1.76
N HIS A 47 13.89 43.13 1.72
CA HIS A 47 13.96 43.95 2.92
C HIS A 47 12.62 43.95 3.67
N GLU A 48 11.51 44.16 2.96
CA GLU A 48 10.15 44.11 3.53
C GLU A 48 9.83 42.73 4.11
N ALA A 49 10.11 41.65 3.36
CA ALA A 49 9.85 40.28 3.81
C ALA A 49 10.60 39.91 5.10
N ARG A 50 11.84 40.42 5.30
CA ARG A 50 12.59 40.23 6.56
C ARG A 50 11.94 40.91 7.76
N ASN A 51 11.14 41.95 7.52
CA ASN A 51 10.41 42.67 8.56
C ASN A 51 9.01 42.07 8.82
N LEU A 52 8.58 41.09 8.01
CA LEU A 52 7.33 40.37 8.22
C LEU A 52 7.54 39.15 9.13
N PRO A 53 6.53 38.75 9.92
CA PRO A 53 6.58 37.50 10.66
C PRO A 53 6.64 36.30 9.70
N ASP A 54 7.57 35.38 9.95
CA ASP A 54 7.77 34.17 9.13
C ASP A 54 6.55 33.24 9.13
N VAL A 55 5.86 33.15 10.28
CA VAL A 55 4.62 32.37 10.43
C VAL A 55 3.55 33.24 11.06
N VAL A 56 2.39 33.28 10.41
CA VAL A 56 1.17 33.91 10.94
C VAL A 56 0.13 32.84 11.17
N GLN A 57 -0.29 32.66 12.43
CA GLN A 57 -1.38 31.77 12.79
C GLN A 57 -2.65 32.59 13.01
N SER A 58 -3.77 32.14 12.43
CA SER A 58 -5.09 32.70 12.69
C SER A 58 -5.91 31.79 13.61
N ASP A 59 -6.67 32.41 14.51
CA ASP A 59 -7.54 31.71 15.45
C ASP A 59 -8.84 31.28 14.77
N ILE A 60 -8.76 30.24 13.95
CA ILE A 60 -9.92 29.57 13.36
C ILE A 60 -10.28 28.37 14.24
N ASP A 61 -11.52 28.27 14.70
CA ASP A 61 -11.99 27.10 15.42
C ASP A 61 -12.18 25.91 14.46
N PRO A 62 -11.33 24.86 14.52
CA PRO A 62 -11.38 23.76 13.56
C PRO A 62 -12.66 22.92 13.69
N ARG A 63 -13.33 22.93 14.86
CA ARG A 63 -14.51 22.11 15.13
C ARG A 63 -15.74 22.58 14.36
N GLN A 64 -15.75 23.83 13.90
CA GLN A 64 -16.81 24.36 13.04
C GLN A 64 -16.86 23.66 11.68
N PHE A 65 -15.76 23.02 11.26
CA PHE A 65 -15.62 22.37 9.97
C PHE A 65 -15.77 20.84 10.04
N ASP A 66 -15.82 20.25 11.23
CA ASP A 66 -16.08 18.82 11.41
C ASP A 66 -17.33 18.30 10.67
N PRO A 67 -18.49 18.99 10.64
CA PRO A 67 -19.65 18.52 9.89
C PRO A 67 -19.48 18.61 8.36
N MET A 68 -18.49 19.34 7.86
CA MET A 68 -18.19 19.46 6.42
C MET A 68 -17.11 18.49 5.95
N ARG A 69 -16.49 17.75 6.88
CA ARG A 69 -15.50 16.73 6.54
C ARG A 69 -16.20 15.59 5.81
N SER A 70 -15.81 15.36 4.56
CA SER A 70 -16.17 14.12 3.89
C SER A 70 -15.53 12.96 4.63
N ALA A 71 -16.31 11.92 4.89
CA ALA A 71 -15.74 10.67 5.34
C ALA A 71 -14.76 10.20 4.24
N SER A 72 -13.48 10.10 4.58
CA SER A 72 -12.55 9.33 3.76
C SER A 72 -12.94 7.86 3.92
N ALA A 73 -13.96 7.43 3.18
CA ALA A 73 -14.25 6.02 3.06
C ALA A 73 -12.99 5.38 2.46
N PRO A 74 -12.32 4.44 3.17
CA PRO A 74 -11.30 3.67 2.48
C PRO A 74 -12.00 3.04 1.28
N LEU A 75 -11.41 3.13 0.09
CA LEU A 75 -12.00 2.60 -1.16
C LEU A 75 -12.40 1.10 -1.07
N ASN A 76 -11.99 0.44 0.01
CA ASN A 76 -12.22 -0.96 0.36
C ASN A 76 -13.18 -1.18 1.53
N ALA A 77 -13.92 -0.17 1.99
CA ALA A 77 -15.07 -0.31 2.90
C ALA A 77 -16.25 -0.97 2.18
N VAL A 78 -16.03 -2.13 1.58
CA VAL A 78 -17.02 -3.19 1.76
C VAL A 78 -17.02 -3.40 3.26
N GLN A 79 -18.14 -3.10 3.90
CA GLN A 79 -18.33 -3.31 5.34
C GLN A 79 -17.70 -4.66 5.69
N ASP A 80 -16.59 -4.63 6.41
CA ASP A 80 -16.07 -5.81 7.07
C ASP A 80 -17.11 -6.10 8.16
N ASP A 81 -18.22 -6.73 7.77
CA ASP A 81 -19.11 -7.37 8.71
C ASP A 81 -18.28 -8.51 9.31
N GLU A 82 -17.55 -8.17 10.38
CA GLU A 82 -16.93 -9.14 11.29
C GLU A 82 -17.93 -10.24 11.68
N ALA A 83 -19.23 -9.94 11.62
CA ALA A 83 -20.34 -10.84 11.86
C ALA A 83 -20.45 -12.04 10.88
N THR A 84 -19.81 -12.03 9.70
CA THR A 84 -19.77 -13.19 8.78
C THR A 84 -18.43 -13.93 8.80
N MET A 85 -17.56 -13.63 9.77
CA MET A 85 -16.27 -14.32 9.91
C MET A 85 -16.49 -15.76 10.38
N CYS A 86 -16.23 -16.73 9.50
CA CYS A 86 -15.98 -18.11 9.92
C CYS A 86 -14.90 -18.08 11.03
N SER A 87 -15.17 -18.73 12.17
CA SER A 87 -14.20 -18.81 13.28
C SER A 87 -12.84 -19.24 12.74
N PRO A 88 -11.71 -18.64 13.17
CA PRO A 88 -10.37 -19.04 12.72
C PRO A 88 -10.13 -20.55 12.83
N GLU A 89 -10.73 -21.19 13.83
CA GLU A 89 -10.66 -22.63 14.08
C GLU A 89 -11.41 -23.47 13.04
N ALA A 90 -12.42 -22.90 12.38
CA ALA A 90 -13.17 -23.55 11.32
C ALA A 90 -12.47 -23.47 9.95
N LEU A 91 -11.49 -22.57 9.79
CA LEU A 91 -10.85 -22.30 8.51
C LEU A 91 -9.59 -23.12 8.28
N GLN A 92 -8.75 -23.36 9.31
CA GLN A 92 -7.57 -24.24 9.28
C GLN A 92 -6.84 -24.22 10.63
N SER A 93 -6.23 -25.36 11.03
CA SER A 93 -5.37 -25.37 12.21
C SER A 93 -4.05 -24.60 11.94
N PRO A 94 -3.43 -24.03 12.98
CA PRO A 94 -2.16 -23.32 12.81
C PRO A 94 -1.02 -24.24 12.31
N GLU A 95 -1.05 -25.51 12.72
CA GLU A 95 -0.13 -26.55 12.25
C GLU A 95 -0.29 -26.84 10.76
N TRP A 96 -1.55 -26.94 10.28
CA TRP A 96 -1.83 -27.13 8.86
C TRP A 96 -1.27 -25.96 8.04
N MET A 97 -1.47 -24.73 8.51
CA MET A 97 -1.00 -23.54 7.79
C MET A 97 0.52 -23.47 7.74
N ALA A 98 1.21 -23.80 8.83
CA ALA A 98 2.68 -23.90 8.83
C ALA A 98 3.18 -24.95 7.82
N ALA A 99 2.54 -26.13 7.79
CA ALA A 99 2.88 -27.19 6.83
C ALA A 99 2.59 -26.77 5.37
N PHE A 100 1.46 -26.11 5.14
CA PHE A 100 1.05 -25.59 3.84
C PHE A 100 2.04 -24.54 3.32
N LEU A 101 2.41 -23.55 4.14
CA LEU A 101 3.35 -22.51 3.75
C LEU A 101 4.75 -23.09 3.46
N SER A 102 5.20 -24.06 4.26
CA SER A 102 6.45 -24.78 4.00
C SER A 102 6.41 -25.55 2.67
N MET A 103 5.29 -26.20 2.35
CA MET A 103 5.09 -26.84 1.05
C MET A 103 5.09 -25.80 -0.09
N PHE A 104 4.39 -24.69 0.09
CA PHE A 104 4.26 -23.63 -0.89
C PHE A 104 5.62 -22.99 -1.23
N GLU A 105 6.43 -22.65 -0.23
CA GLU A 105 7.77 -22.09 -0.48
C GLU A 105 8.69 -23.11 -1.18
N ARG A 106 8.61 -24.41 -0.86
CA ARG A 106 9.33 -25.44 -1.61
C ARG A 106 8.91 -25.49 -3.08
N LEU A 107 7.61 -25.39 -3.36
CA LEU A 107 7.10 -25.34 -4.73
C LEU A 107 7.62 -24.11 -5.48
N ARG A 108 7.70 -22.95 -4.82
CA ARG A 108 8.27 -21.72 -5.41
C ARG A 108 9.74 -21.85 -5.76
N VAL A 109 10.54 -22.41 -4.87
CA VAL A 109 11.96 -22.67 -5.13
C VAL A 109 12.12 -23.62 -6.32
N GLN A 110 11.28 -24.66 -6.38
CA GLN A 110 11.29 -25.61 -7.49
C GLN A 110 10.87 -24.96 -8.82
N THR A 111 9.79 -24.17 -8.85
CA THR A 111 9.31 -23.52 -10.08
C THR A 111 10.31 -22.51 -10.63
N VAL A 112 11.04 -21.81 -9.76
CA VAL A 112 12.14 -20.91 -10.15
C VAL A 112 13.34 -21.72 -10.68
N SER A 113 13.63 -22.86 -10.05
CA SER A 113 14.79 -23.69 -10.40
C SER A 113 14.58 -24.56 -11.64
N THR A 114 13.33 -24.84 -12.04
CA THR A 114 13.02 -25.62 -13.24
C THR A 114 12.93 -24.72 -14.46
N PRO A 115 13.90 -24.77 -15.41
CA PRO A 115 13.76 -24.12 -16.70
C PRO A 115 12.85 -24.97 -17.60
N THR A 116 11.55 -25.03 -17.30
CA THR A 116 10.62 -25.73 -18.19
C THR A 116 10.33 -24.87 -19.43
N LEU A 117 10.59 -25.52 -20.57
CA LEU A 117 10.32 -25.15 -21.96
C LEU A 117 9.10 -24.23 -22.16
N HIS A 118 9.35 -23.13 -22.89
CA HIS A 118 8.37 -22.12 -23.35
C HIS A 118 7.66 -21.31 -22.25
N HIS A 119 8.40 -20.40 -21.60
CA HIS A 119 8.26 -18.96 -21.85
C HIS A 119 9.34 -18.22 -21.02
N PRO A 120 10.52 -17.94 -21.59
CA PRO A 120 11.44 -17.01 -20.96
C PRO A 120 10.72 -15.66 -20.88
N HIS A 121 10.55 -15.14 -19.67
CA HIS A 121 9.83 -13.89 -19.38
C HIS A 121 8.32 -13.91 -19.65
N GLN A 122 7.54 -14.60 -18.81
CA GLN A 122 6.31 -13.91 -18.39
C GLN A 122 6.76 -12.73 -17.54
N SER A 123 6.67 -11.52 -18.08
CA SER A 123 6.89 -10.32 -17.27
C SER A 123 5.96 -10.38 -16.05
N GLN A 124 6.41 -9.89 -14.90
CA GLN A 124 5.58 -9.82 -13.69
C GLN A 124 4.22 -9.13 -13.98
N LEU A 125 4.19 -8.21 -14.94
CA LEU A 125 2.97 -7.58 -15.45
C LEU A 125 2.00 -8.58 -16.12
N ARG A 126 2.50 -9.52 -16.92
CA ARG A 126 1.67 -10.55 -17.56
C ARG A 126 1.11 -11.52 -16.53
N LEU A 127 1.92 -11.93 -15.55
CA LEU A 127 1.48 -12.75 -14.42
C LEU A 127 0.38 -12.03 -13.63
N ALA A 128 0.59 -10.77 -13.26
CA ALA A 128 -0.40 -9.94 -12.57
C ALA A 128 -1.72 -9.80 -13.36
N LYS A 129 -1.63 -9.60 -14.69
CA LYS A 129 -2.82 -9.52 -15.56
C LYS A 129 -3.58 -10.84 -15.64
N LEU A 130 -2.88 -11.97 -15.76
CA LEU A 130 -3.50 -13.30 -15.76
C LEU A 130 -4.13 -13.60 -14.40
N LEU A 131 -3.43 -13.28 -13.31
CA LEU A 131 -3.94 -13.41 -11.95
C LEU A 131 -5.22 -12.60 -11.77
N GLY A 132 -5.24 -11.35 -12.21
CA GLY A 132 -6.42 -10.49 -12.16
C GLY A 132 -7.62 -11.14 -12.86
N LYS A 133 -7.43 -11.65 -14.08
CA LYS A 133 -8.50 -12.35 -14.82
C LYS A 133 -9.02 -13.59 -14.09
N SER A 134 -8.12 -14.41 -13.54
CA SER A 134 -8.52 -15.61 -12.80
C SER A 134 -9.22 -15.26 -11.48
N VAL A 135 -8.76 -14.21 -10.77
CA VAL A 135 -9.44 -13.69 -9.56
C VAL A 135 -10.81 -13.12 -9.90
N ASP A 136 -10.95 -12.37 -11.01
CA ASP A 136 -12.24 -11.86 -11.47
C ASP A 136 -13.22 -12.99 -11.79
N ALA A 137 -12.74 -14.08 -12.42
CA ALA A 137 -13.55 -15.26 -12.69
C ALA A 137 -14.03 -15.95 -11.39
N LEU A 138 -13.16 -16.06 -10.38
CA LEU A 138 -13.51 -16.65 -9.08
C LEU A 138 -14.43 -15.76 -8.23
N CYS A 139 -14.31 -14.44 -8.37
CA CYS A 139 -15.11 -13.45 -7.65
C CYS A 139 -16.42 -13.09 -8.37
N ALA A 140 -16.71 -13.69 -9.53
CA ALA A 140 -17.96 -13.44 -10.24
C ALA A 140 -19.18 -13.92 -9.43
N PRO A 141 -20.29 -13.15 -9.41
CA PRO A 141 -21.45 -13.41 -8.53
C PRO A 141 -22.16 -14.74 -8.81
N ASN A 142 -22.03 -15.29 -10.03
CA ASN A 142 -22.64 -16.56 -10.45
C ASN A 142 -21.62 -17.70 -10.64
N SER A 143 -20.40 -17.55 -10.14
CA SER A 143 -19.45 -18.67 -10.11
C SER A 143 -20.04 -19.74 -9.19
N GLY A 144 -20.26 -20.97 -9.68
CA GLY A 144 -20.72 -22.10 -8.88
C GLY A 144 -19.67 -22.55 -7.84
N PRO A 145 -19.54 -23.85 -7.50
CA PRO A 145 -18.36 -24.32 -6.74
C PRO A 145 -17.11 -23.78 -7.45
N LEU A 146 -16.09 -23.36 -6.69
CA LEU A 146 -14.88 -22.73 -7.24
C LEU A 146 -14.44 -23.51 -8.48
N ASN A 147 -14.41 -22.83 -9.64
CA ASN A 147 -13.98 -23.48 -10.86
C ASN A 147 -12.55 -23.99 -10.62
N GLY A 148 -12.37 -25.31 -10.58
CA GLY A 148 -11.09 -25.93 -10.23
C GLY A 148 -9.95 -25.38 -11.08
N GLU A 149 -10.22 -25.13 -12.36
CA GLU A 149 -9.26 -24.54 -13.29
C GLU A 149 -8.83 -23.13 -12.88
N ALA A 150 -9.75 -22.26 -12.47
CA ALA A 150 -9.42 -20.89 -12.07
C ALA A 150 -8.67 -20.86 -10.73
N ALA A 151 -9.03 -21.73 -9.79
CA ALA A 151 -8.33 -21.88 -8.52
C ALA A 151 -6.89 -22.41 -8.72
N GLU A 152 -6.72 -23.42 -9.58
CA GLU A 152 -5.42 -23.95 -9.99
C GLU A 152 -4.56 -22.88 -10.67
N GLN A 153 -5.13 -22.10 -11.58
CA GLN A 153 -4.43 -21.00 -12.23
C GLN A 153 -3.97 -19.95 -11.22
N VAL A 154 -4.83 -19.55 -10.27
CA VAL A 154 -4.42 -18.61 -9.21
C VAL A 154 -3.27 -19.18 -8.39
N PHE A 155 -3.33 -20.45 -7.98
CA PHE A 155 -2.26 -21.11 -7.24
C PHE A 155 -0.95 -21.16 -8.06
N ALA A 156 -1.00 -21.63 -9.30
CA ALA A 156 0.16 -21.75 -10.18
C ALA A 156 0.81 -20.38 -10.50
N LEU A 157 0.01 -19.35 -10.74
CA LEU A 157 0.49 -17.98 -10.97
C LEU A 157 1.12 -17.41 -9.70
N SER A 158 0.56 -17.72 -8.53
CA SER A 158 1.10 -17.30 -7.23
C SER A 158 2.47 -17.91 -6.94
N CYS A 159 2.71 -19.17 -7.36
CA CYS A 159 4.03 -19.81 -7.27
C CYS A 159 5.11 -19.12 -8.12
N ARG A 160 4.73 -18.32 -9.12
CA ARG A 160 5.63 -17.65 -10.07
C ARG A 160 5.76 -16.14 -9.84
N LEU A 161 4.96 -15.61 -8.92
CA LEU A 161 5.01 -14.20 -8.56
C LEU A 161 6.27 -13.92 -7.74
N ASP A 162 7.02 -12.91 -8.17
CA ASP A 162 8.19 -12.43 -7.44
C ASP A 162 7.74 -11.55 -6.26
N ARG A 163 8.50 -11.56 -5.17
CA ARG A 163 8.37 -10.58 -4.08
C ARG A 163 9.44 -9.50 -4.26
N PRO A 164 9.15 -8.22 -3.97
CA PRO A 164 7.91 -7.68 -3.39
C PRO A 164 6.77 -7.55 -4.41
N ILE A 165 5.52 -7.78 -3.96
CA ILE A 165 4.32 -7.65 -4.80
C ILE A 165 3.91 -6.18 -4.94
N SER A 166 3.32 -5.81 -6.08
CA SER A 166 2.77 -4.46 -6.26
C SER A 166 1.49 -4.26 -5.46
N ALA A 167 1.13 -3.00 -5.19
CA ALA A 167 -0.09 -2.63 -4.47
C ALA A 167 -1.36 -3.17 -5.16
N ASP A 168 -1.39 -3.21 -6.49
CA ASP A 168 -2.50 -3.75 -7.27
C ASP A 168 -2.66 -5.26 -7.07
N VAL A 169 -1.55 -6.01 -7.10
CA VAL A 169 -1.57 -7.46 -6.87
C VAL A 169 -1.97 -7.78 -5.43
N ALA A 170 -1.48 -6.99 -4.46
CA ALA A 170 -1.93 -7.09 -3.08
C ALA A 170 -3.45 -6.85 -2.95
N ALA A 171 -3.99 -5.86 -3.67
CA ALA A 171 -5.44 -5.61 -3.69
C ALA A 171 -6.23 -6.78 -4.28
N LEU A 172 -5.73 -7.42 -5.34
CA LEU A 172 -6.32 -8.65 -5.88
C LEU A 172 -6.35 -9.78 -4.85
N PHE A 173 -5.24 -10.00 -4.12
CA PHE A 173 -5.20 -11.01 -3.06
C PHE A 173 -6.15 -10.67 -1.90
N ARG A 174 -6.33 -9.41 -1.51
CA ARG A 174 -7.34 -9.01 -0.51
C ARG A 174 -8.74 -9.35 -0.97
N ARG A 175 -9.07 -9.01 -2.21
CA ARG A 175 -10.39 -9.30 -2.80
C ARG A 175 -10.64 -10.81 -2.85
N LEU A 176 -9.65 -11.58 -3.30
CA LEU A 176 -9.70 -13.04 -3.32
C LEU A 176 -9.91 -13.61 -1.91
N TRP A 177 -9.08 -13.19 -0.95
CA TRP A 177 -9.14 -13.65 0.44
C TRP A 177 -10.52 -13.40 1.05
N ARG A 178 -11.07 -12.18 0.91
CA ARG A 178 -12.42 -11.85 1.39
C ARG A 178 -13.48 -12.78 0.79
N ARG A 179 -13.44 -13.00 -0.53
CA ARG A 179 -14.41 -13.87 -1.21
C ARG A 179 -14.28 -15.33 -0.77
N CYS A 180 -13.07 -15.88 -0.73
CA CYS A 180 -12.82 -17.26 -0.32
C CYS A 180 -13.22 -17.50 1.14
N ARG A 181 -13.01 -16.52 2.03
CA ARG A 181 -13.46 -16.61 3.43
C ARG A 181 -14.98 -16.67 3.57
N VAL A 182 -15.70 -15.81 2.85
CA VAL A 182 -17.18 -15.88 2.82
C VAL A 182 -17.64 -17.24 2.33
N ARG A 183 -17.01 -17.78 1.27
CA ARG A 183 -17.35 -19.12 0.77
C ARG A 183 -17.04 -20.25 1.75
N CYS A 184 -15.91 -20.20 2.45
CA CYS A 184 -15.63 -21.17 3.50
C CYS A 184 -16.71 -21.13 4.60
N ALA A 185 -17.23 -19.95 4.95
CA ALA A 185 -18.33 -19.82 5.91
C ALA A 185 -19.63 -20.44 5.38
N GLU A 186 -19.99 -20.14 4.13
CA GLU A 186 -21.17 -20.71 3.44
C GLU A 186 -21.07 -22.25 3.36
N ALA A 187 -19.93 -22.76 2.89
CA ALA A 187 -19.65 -24.19 2.75
C ALA A 187 -19.67 -24.94 4.10
N ALA A 188 -19.15 -24.32 5.17
CA ALA A 188 -19.22 -24.86 6.51
C ALA A 188 -20.66 -24.93 7.05
N ALA A 189 -21.48 -23.92 6.76
CA ALA A 189 -22.91 -23.92 7.12
C ALA A 189 -23.70 -25.00 6.37
N GLU A 190 -23.33 -25.30 5.12
CA GLU A 190 -23.91 -26.38 4.31
C GLU A 190 -23.38 -27.77 4.66
N GLY A 191 -22.35 -27.87 5.52
CA GLY A 191 -21.73 -29.14 5.92
C GLY A 191 -20.85 -29.78 4.83
N ALA A 192 -20.54 -29.06 3.75
CA ALA A 192 -19.74 -29.53 2.64
C ALA A 192 -18.50 -28.63 2.50
N PRO A 193 -17.34 -29.00 3.09
CA PRO A 193 -16.17 -28.14 3.09
C PRO A 193 -15.63 -27.89 1.67
N ASP A 194 -15.23 -26.65 1.39
CA ASP A 194 -14.54 -26.28 0.15
C ASP A 194 -13.01 -26.23 0.38
N PRO A 195 -12.27 -27.30 0.03
CA PRO A 195 -10.83 -27.35 0.25
C PRO A 195 -10.09 -26.34 -0.63
N ALA A 196 -10.61 -26.01 -1.82
CA ALA A 196 -9.97 -25.04 -2.71
C ALA A 196 -10.06 -23.63 -2.13
N ALA A 197 -11.23 -23.26 -1.58
CA ALA A 197 -11.40 -21.97 -0.90
C ALA A 197 -10.45 -21.87 0.29
N SER A 198 -10.36 -22.95 1.08
CA SER A 198 -9.51 -23.02 2.26
C SER A 198 -8.03 -22.85 1.90
N VAL A 199 -7.54 -23.52 0.85
CA VAL A 199 -6.16 -23.35 0.35
C VAL A 199 -5.90 -21.91 -0.11
N LEU A 200 -6.84 -21.29 -0.82
CA LEU A 200 -6.69 -19.92 -1.31
C LEU A 200 -6.73 -18.88 -0.17
N VAL A 201 -7.49 -19.13 0.90
CA VAL A 201 -7.44 -18.31 2.12
C VAL A 201 -6.05 -18.37 2.74
N GLY A 202 -5.47 -19.56 2.91
CA GLY A 202 -4.11 -19.70 3.45
C GLY A 202 -3.03 -19.13 2.55
N LEU A 203 -3.20 -19.23 1.23
CA LEU A 203 -2.30 -18.62 0.26
C LEU A 203 -2.31 -17.09 0.37
N ALA A 204 -3.49 -16.46 0.24
CA ALA A 204 -3.61 -15.01 0.21
C ALA A 204 -3.36 -14.39 1.60
N GLY A 205 -3.93 -14.98 2.65
CA GLY A 205 -3.77 -14.51 4.02
C GLY A 205 -2.38 -14.79 4.57
N GLY A 206 -1.89 -16.01 4.35
CA GLY A 206 -0.64 -16.49 4.92
C GLY A 206 0.60 -16.14 4.12
N ALA A 207 0.67 -16.58 2.87
CA ALA A 207 1.87 -16.42 2.04
C ALA A 207 2.05 -14.98 1.50
N PHE A 208 0.97 -14.22 1.39
CA PHE A 208 0.99 -12.83 0.91
C PHE A 208 0.54 -11.82 1.98
N GLY A 209 0.30 -12.24 3.22
CA GLY A 209 0.08 -11.34 4.36
C GLY A 209 -1.21 -10.51 4.28
N GLN A 210 -2.25 -10.98 3.59
CA GLN A 210 -3.53 -10.25 3.52
C GLN A 210 -4.44 -10.49 4.73
N ASP A 211 -4.06 -11.37 5.66
CA ASP A 211 -4.76 -11.62 6.91
C ASP A 211 -3.99 -10.99 8.09
N PRO A 212 -4.56 -9.97 8.76
CA PRO A 212 -3.92 -9.35 9.92
C PRO A 212 -3.76 -10.32 11.11
N GLY A 213 -4.64 -11.31 11.26
CA GLY A 213 -4.53 -12.33 12.30
C GLY A 213 -3.37 -13.28 12.07
N TRP A 214 -3.10 -13.63 10.80
CA TRP A 214 -1.97 -14.47 10.45
C TRP A 214 -0.64 -13.74 10.50
N ALA A 215 -0.58 -12.46 10.13
CA ALA A 215 0.65 -11.67 10.26
C ALA A 215 1.18 -11.66 11.71
N ALA A 216 0.27 -11.53 12.69
CA ALA A 216 0.60 -11.66 14.11
C ALA A 216 1.05 -13.07 14.50
N PHE A 217 0.44 -14.11 13.93
CA PHE A 217 0.80 -15.51 14.18
C PHE A 217 2.15 -15.90 13.56
N ALA A 218 2.40 -15.52 12.31
CA ALA A 218 3.65 -15.78 11.59
C ALA A 218 4.84 -15.06 12.25
N SER A 219 4.63 -13.84 12.76
CA SER A 219 5.63 -13.10 13.55
C SER A 219 6.00 -13.83 14.84
N ARG A 220 5.05 -14.53 15.47
CA ARG A 220 5.29 -15.31 16.70
C ARG A 220 6.02 -16.63 16.43
N LEU A 221 5.96 -17.16 15.21
CA LEU A 221 6.61 -18.40 14.81
C LEU A 221 7.94 -18.22 14.06
N GLY A 222 8.33 -16.98 13.74
CA GLY A 222 9.57 -16.71 13.00
C GLY A 222 9.59 -17.29 11.58
N VAL A 223 8.42 -17.48 10.96
CA VAL A 223 8.27 -18.12 9.63
C VAL A 223 8.36 -17.11 8.48
N LEU A 224 8.23 -15.81 8.77
CA LEU A 224 8.43 -14.73 7.81
C LEU A 224 9.55 -13.82 8.32
N ASP A 225 10.79 -14.03 7.84
CA ASP A 225 11.78 -12.95 7.85
C ASP A 225 11.33 -11.89 6.84
N ALA A 226 11.27 -10.65 7.32
CA ALA A 226 10.78 -9.47 6.62
C ALA A 226 11.54 -9.14 5.33
#